data_AF-A0A7S2GJ08-F1
#
_entry.id   AF-A0A7S2GJ08-F1
#
_cell.length_a   1.000
_cell.length_b   1.000
_cell.length_c   1.000
_cell.angle_alpha   90.00
_cell.angle_beta   90.00
_cell.angle_gamma   90.00
#
_symmetry.space_group_name_H-M   'P 1'
#
loop_
_entity.id
_entity.type
_entity.pdbx_description
1 polymer ?
#
loop_
_entity_poly.entity_id
_entity_poly.type
_entity_poly.pdbx_seq_one_letter_code
_entity_poly.pdbx_strand_id
1 'polypeptide(L)'
;DWRRDLPGPPLAVLLRLNSLLAATDPELHGHLCLASNTPDNYSPSAVHRLVLWPLLRTLLTEVLPRQQWLQLWDQLVACKPDPKSLEAVVVGFLSAARNSLLQLPAG
;
A
#
# COMPACT_ATOMS: atom_id res chain seq x y z
N ASP A 1 -15.23 19.49 2.70
CA ASP A 1 -14.48 18.26 3.05
C ASP A 1 -13.01 18.43 2.71
N TRP A 2 -12.13 18.48 3.71
CA TRP A 2 -10.68 18.54 3.54
C TRP A 2 -10.10 17.45 2.63
N ARG A 3 -10.86 16.37 2.39
CA ARG A 3 -10.56 15.30 1.43
C ARG A 3 -10.57 15.74 -0.04
N ARG A 4 -11.28 16.82 -0.39
CA ARG A 4 -11.35 17.36 -1.78
C ARG A 4 -10.16 18.24 -2.12
N ASP A 5 -9.53 18.83 -1.11
CA ASP A 5 -8.39 19.73 -1.25
C ASP A 5 -7.04 18.99 -1.18
N LEU A 6 -7.06 17.66 -1.01
CA LEU A 6 -5.84 16.88 -1.14
C LEU A 6 -5.36 16.98 -2.59
N PRO A 7 -4.11 17.38 -2.86
CA PRO A 7 -3.54 17.20 -4.19
C PRO A 7 -3.72 15.72 -4.58
N GLY A 8 -3.94 15.46 -5.87
CA GLY A 8 -4.11 14.10 -6.38
C GLY A 8 -3.04 13.13 -5.86
N PRO A 9 -3.27 11.81 -5.95
CA PRO A 9 -2.42 10.79 -5.33
C PRO A 9 -0.93 11.12 -5.51
N PRO A 10 -0.11 11.11 -4.43
CA PRO A 10 1.28 11.54 -4.47
C PRO A 10 2.09 10.54 -5.28
N LEU A 11 2.10 10.71 -6.60
CA LEU A 11 2.55 9.70 -7.55
C LEU A 11 4.00 9.27 -7.29
N ALA A 12 4.86 10.22 -6.92
CA ALA A 12 6.25 9.92 -6.57
C ALA A 12 6.37 8.97 -5.37
N VAL A 13 5.51 9.11 -4.34
CA VAL A 13 5.46 8.20 -3.18
C VAL A 13 4.94 6.83 -3.61
N LEU A 14 3.86 6.81 -4.41
CA LEU A 14 3.25 5.57 -4.88
C LEU A 14 4.18 4.75 -5.78
N LEU A 15 4.95 5.42 -6.65
CA LEU A 15 5.95 4.75 -7.49
C LEU A 15 7.11 4.21 -6.66
N ARG A 16 7.59 4.96 -5.64
CA ARG A 16 8.62 4.44 -4.72
C ARG A 16 8.13 3.23 -3.94
N LEU A 17 6.91 3.28 -3.42
CA LEU A 17 6.28 2.16 -2.72
C LEU A 17 6.13 0.94 -3.63
N ASN A 18 5.70 1.15 -4.87
CA ASN A 18 5.58 0.08 -5.86
C ASN A 18 6.94 -0.57 -6.15
N SER A 19 7.99 0.24 -6.33
CA SER A 19 9.37 -0.27 -6.49
C SER A 19 9.89 -0.97 -5.24
N LEU A 20 9.58 -0.46 -4.05
CA LEU A 20 9.98 -1.07 -2.79
C LEU A 20 9.32 -2.44 -2.59
N LEU A 21 8.02 -2.56 -2.92
CA LEU A 21 7.31 -3.83 -2.89
C LEU A 21 7.90 -4.81 -3.91
N ALA A 22 8.16 -4.37 -5.14
CA ALA A 22 8.78 -5.20 -6.17
C ALA A 22 10.18 -5.70 -5.77
N ALA A 23 10.95 -4.90 -5.03
CA ALA A 23 12.27 -5.29 -4.52
C ALA A 23 12.20 -6.21 -3.29
N THR A 24 11.17 -6.05 -2.44
CA THR A 24 11.03 -6.79 -1.19
C THR A 24 10.34 -8.14 -1.38
N ASP A 25 9.28 -8.17 -2.21
CA ASP A 25 8.47 -9.35 -2.49
C ASP A 25 8.01 -9.33 -3.97
N PRO A 26 8.87 -9.74 -4.91
CA PRO A 26 8.56 -9.69 -6.34
C PRO A 26 7.40 -10.62 -6.73
N GLU A 27 7.21 -11.73 -6.01
CA GLU A 27 6.12 -12.67 -6.28
C GLU A 27 4.76 -12.06 -5.92
N LEU A 28 4.64 -11.49 -4.71
CA LEU A 28 3.44 -10.77 -4.31
C LEU A 28 3.18 -9.56 -5.21
N HIS A 29 4.23 -8.82 -5.58
CA HIS A 29 4.11 -7.70 -6.51
C HIS A 29 3.57 -8.15 -7.87
N GLY A 30 4.11 -9.23 -8.43
CA GLY A 30 3.65 -9.81 -9.69
C GLY A 30 2.19 -10.27 -9.62
N HIS A 31 1.82 -10.96 -8.54
CA HIS A 31 0.44 -11.39 -8.32
C HIS A 31 -0.54 -10.21 -8.24
N LEU A 32 -0.20 -9.18 -7.45
CA LEU A 32 -1.02 -7.97 -7.35
C LEU A 32 -1.08 -7.21 -8.69
N CYS A 33 0.00 -7.21 -9.47
CA CYS A 33 0.00 -6.64 -10.82
C CYS A 33 -1.04 -7.35 -11.71
N LEU A 34 -1.02 -8.67 -11.74
CA LEU A 34 -1.99 -9.47 -12.48
C LEU A 34 -3.42 -9.19 -11.98
N ALA A 35 -3.65 -9.26 -10.67
CA ALA A 35 -4.97 -9.01 -10.07
C ALA A 35 -5.50 -7.59 -10.33
N SER A 36 -4.59 -6.63 -10.52
CA SER A 36 -4.92 -5.23 -10.79
C SER A 36 -5.11 -4.90 -12.26
N ASN A 37 -4.88 -5.84 -13.18
CA ASN A 37 -5.10 -5.64 -14.60
C ASN A 37 -6.61 -5.70 -14.89
N THR A 38 -7.22 -4.56 -15.17
CA THR A 38 -8.59 -4.50 -15.69
C THR A 38 -8.57 -4.47 -17.22
N PRO A 39 -9.49 -5.16 -17.94
CA PRO A 39 -9.56 -5.18 -19.41
C PRO A 39 -9.58 -3.80 -20.08
N ASP A 40 -10.02 -2.81 -19.31
CA ASP A 40 -10.38 -1.45 -19.69
C ASP A 40 -9.33 -0.39 -19.30
N ASN A 41 -8.19 -0.79 -18.71
CA ASN A 41 -7.07 0.12 -18.43
C ASN A 41 -5.81 -0.23 -19.21
N TYR A 42 -5.46 0.61 -20.18
CA TYR A 42 -4.21 0.56 -20.97
C TYR A 42 -2.94 0.95 -20.16
N SER A 43 -3.03 1.05 -18.84
CA SER A 43 -1.96 1.55 -17.97
C SER A 43 -1.26 0.36 -17.29
N PRO A 44 0.03 0.11 -17.57
CA PRO A 44 0.75 -1.01 -16.99
C PRO A 44 0.83 -0.87 -15.45
N SER A 45 0.38 -1.91 -14.74
CA SER A 45 0.33 -2.03 -13.27
C SER A 45 -0.46 -0.92 -12.56
N ALA A 46 -1.77 -1.15 -12.38
CA ALA A 46 -2.63 -0.28 -11.59
C ALA A 46 -2.44 -0.48 -10.06
N VAL A 47 -1.54 -1.37 -9.61
CA VAL A 47 -1.24 -1.67 -8.20
C VAL A 47 -1.05 -0.41 -7.36
N HIS A 48 -0.29 0.55 -7.88
CA HIS A 48 0.00 1.79 -7.19
C HIS A 48 -1.27 2.64 -6.90
N ARG A 49 -2.29 2.57 -7.77
CA ARG A 49 -3.57 3.28 -7.60
C ARG A 49 -4.65 2.46 -6.90
N LEU A 50 -4.73 1.16 -7.19
CA LEU A 50 -5.82 0.29 -6.72
C LEU A 50 -5.52 -0.35 -5.36
N VAL A 51 -4.24 -0.56 -5.04
CA VAL A 51 -3.80 -1.22 -3.79
C VAL A 51 -3.10 -0.22 -2.88
N LEU A 52 -2.02 0.42 -3.36
CA LEU A 52 -1.15 1.22 -2.50
C LEU A 52 -1.80 2.55 -2.08
N TRP A 53 -2.51 3.21 -2.99
CA TRP A 53 -3.15 4.49 -2.69
C TRP A 53 -4.25 4.40 -1.62
N PRO A 54 -5.20 3.43 -1.65
CA PRO A 54 -6.17 3.27 -0.56
C PRO A 54 -5.52 3.05 0.80
N LEU A 55 -4.48 2.22 0.89
CA LEU A 55 -3.75 1.96 2.15
C LEU A 55 -3.12 3.24 2.72
N LEU A 56 -2.50 4.07 1.87
CA LEU A 56 -1.93 5.35 2.28
C LEU A 56 -3.00 6.39 2.61
N ARG A 57 -4.03 6.52 1.76
CA ARG A 57 -5.11 7.51 1.94
C ARG A 57 -5.86 7.29 3.25
N THR A 58 -6.03 6.03 3.63
CA THR A 58 -6.72 5.63 4.85
C THR A 58 -5.77 5.47 6.03
N LEU A 59 -4.46 5.62 5.83
CA LEU A 59 -3.44 5.37 6.85
C LEU A 59 -3.63 4.00 7.51
N LEU A 60 -4.00 2.99 6.72
CA LEU A 60 -4.31 1.63 7.15
C LEU A 60 -5.53 1.47 8.09
N THR A 61 -6.33 2.52 8.31
CA THR A 61 -7.51 2.44 9.20
C THR A 61 -8.61 1.49 8.70
N GLU A 62 -8.68 1.26 7.39
CA GLU A 62 -9.67 0.33 6.81
C GLU A 62 -9.23 -1.14 6.90
N VAL A 63 -7.94 -1.41 7.17
CA VAL A 63 -7.37 -2.77 7.18
C VAL A 63 -6.87 -3.20 8.56
N LEU A 64 -6.58 -2.26 9.47
CA LEU A 64 -6.13 -2.56 10.82
C LEU A 64 -7.24 -2.29 11.86
N PRO A 65 -7.45 -3.21 12.82
CA PRO A 65 -8.25 -2.92 14.01
C PRO A 65 -7.69 -1.73 14.78
N ARG A 66 -8.57 -0.95 15.41
CA ARG A 66 -8.20 0.29 16.14
C ARG A 66 -7.02 0.12 17.10
N GLN A 67 -6.98 -0.98 17.85
CA GLN A 67 -5.90 -1.23 18.82
C GLN A 67 -4.54 -1.41 18.14
N GLN A 68 -4.48 -2.21 17.07
CA GLN A 68 -3.24 -2.44 16.31
C GLN A 68 -2.81 -1.17 15.57
N TRP A 69 -3.78 -0.42 15.04
CA TRP A 69 -3.54 0.87 14.41
C TRP A 69 -2.89 1.86 15.39
N LEU A 70 -3.42 2.00 16.61
CA LEU A 70 -2.82 2.87 17.62
C LEU A 70 -1.40 2.45 17.99
N GLN A 71 -1.16 1.15 18.22
CA GLN A 71 0.19 0.63 18.52
C GLN A 71 1.20 0.94 17.41
N LEU A 72 0.78 0.79 16.15
CA LEU A 72 1.59 1.11 14.99
C LEU A 72 1.94 2.60 14.94
N TRP A 73 0.94 3.46 15.15
CA TRP A 73 1.14 4.92 15.11
C TRP A 73 1.92 5.46 16.29
N ASP A 74 1.78 4.85 17.48
CA ASP A 74 2.62 5.14 18.64
C ASP A 74 4.10 4.89 18.29
N GLN A 75 4.42 3.77 17.63
CA GLN A 75 5.78 3.48 17.20
C GLN A 75 6.28 4.43 16.09
N LEU A 76 5.45 4.71 15.09
CA LEU A 76 5.81 5.56 13.96
C LEU A 76 6.06 7.02 14.35
N VAL A 77 5.26 7.55 15.28
CA VAL A 77 5.31 8.97 15.66
C VAL A 77 6.21 9.20 16.87
N ALA A 78 6.14 8.33 17.88
CA ALA A 78 6.82 8.59 19.16
C ALA A 78 8.26 8.09 19.20
N CYS A 79 8.62 7.03 18.46
CA CYS A 79 9.96 6.43 18.57
C CYS A 79 10.97 7.01 17.58
N LYS A 80 10.66 7.09 16.28
CA LYS A 80 11.52 7.69 15.23
C LYS A 80 10.70 8.11 14.01
N PRO A 81 10.27 9.38 13.89
CA PRO A 81 9.61 9.85 12.67
C PRO A 81 10.64 9.95 11.53
N ASP A 82 10.73 8.93 10.69
CA ASP A 82 11.35 9.02 9.37
C ASP A 82 10.22 9.13 8.31
N PRO A 83 10.27 10.12 7.39
CA PRO A 83 9.29 10.23 6.31
C PRO A 83 9.12 8.95 5.48
N LYS A 84 10.10 8.04 5.46
CA LYS A 84 10.01 6.74 4.78
C LYS A 84 9.42 5.61 5.63
N SER A 85 9.22 5.79 6.93
CA SER A 85 8.69 4.74 7.81
C SER A 85 7.28 4.31 7.42
N LEU A 86 6.44 5.24 6.93
CA LEU A 86 5.11 4.89 6.43
C LEU A 86 5.19 4.01 5.18
N GLU A 87 6.15 4.24 4.29
CA GLU A 87 6.36 3.40 3.11
C GLU A 87 6.75 1.97 3.53
N ALA A 88 7.67 1.84 4.49
CA ALA A 88 8.08 0.55 5.04
C ALA A 88 6.95 -0.21 5.75
N VAL A 89 6.08 0.51 6.45
CA VAL A 89 4.92 -0.09 7.13
C VAL A 89 3.89 -0.64 6.15
N VAL A 90 3.61 0.09 5.06
CA VAL A 90 2.68 -0.40 4.02
C VAL A 90 3.22 -1.67 3.37
N VAL A 91 4.52 -1.70 3.02
CA VAL A 91 5.14 -2.91 2.46
C VAL A 91 5.15 -4.05 3.49
N GLY A 92 5.53 -3.78 4.73
CA GLY A 92 5.52 -4.76 5.80
C GLY A 92 4.13 -5.35 6.07
N PHE A 93 3.08 -4.54 6.02
CA PHE A 93 1.70 -5.01 6.11
C PHE A 93 1.34 -5.94 4.96
N LEU A 94 1.67 -5.57 3.71
CA LEU A 94 1.40 -6.42 2.54
C LEU A 94 2.17 -7.75 2.61
N SER A 95 3.44 -7.71 3.02
CA SER A 95 4.25 -8.91 3.23
C SER A 95 3.70 -9.79 4.36
N ALA A 96 3.21 -9.21 5.46
CA ALA A 96 2.55 -9.96 6.53
C ALA A 96 1.23 -10.60 6.05
N ALA A 97 0.49 -9.93 5.18
CA ALA A 97 -0.74 -10.42 4.57
C ALA A 97 -0.52 -11.32 3.34
N ARG A 98 0.74 -11.54 2.92
CA ARG A 98 1.13 -12.24 1.68
C ARG A 98 0.35 -13.52 1.46
N ASN A 99 0.30 -14.39 2.46
CA ASN A 99 -0.33 -15.70 2.32
C ASN A 99 -1.83 -15.60 2.04
N SER A 100 -2.52 -14.60 2.59
CA SER A 100 -3.93 -14.35 2.29
C SER A 100 -4.10 -13.70 0.91
N LEU A 101 -3.20 -12.79 0.54
CA LEU A 101 -3.26 -12.08 -0.74
C LEU A 101 -3.00 -13.00 -1.93
N LEU A 102 -2.03 -13.91 -1.84
CA LEU A 102 -1.71 -14.85 -2.92
C LEU A 102 -2.78 -15.92 -3.17
N GLN A 103 -3.72 -16.11 -2.23
CA GLN A 103 -4.85 -17.03 -2.39
C GLN A 103 -6.01 -16.37 -3.14
N LEU A 104 -5.98 -15.04 -3.33
CA LEU A 104 -6.97 -14.36 -4.13
C LEU A 104 -6.74 -14.68 -5.61
N PRO A 105 -7.81 -14.72 -6.43
CA PRO A 105 -7.65 -14.89 -7.87
C PRO A 105 -6.91 -13.69 -8.46
N ALA A 106 -5.85 -13.96 -9.23
CA ALA A 106 -5.04 -12.94 -9.90
C ALA A 106 -5.61 -12.50 -11.26
N GLY A 107 -6.72 -13.09 -11.70
CA GLY A 107 -7.32 -12.92 -13.02
C GLY A 107 -8.24 -14.09 -13.36
#